data_AF-A0A7Z9IK90-F1
#
_entry.id   AF-A0A7Z9IK90-F1
#
_cell.length_a   1.000
_cell.length_b   1.000
_cell.length_c   1.000
_cell.angle_alpha   90.00
_cell.angle_beta   90.00
_cell.angle_gamma   90.00
#
_symmetry.space_group_name_H-M   'P 1'
#
loop_
_entity.id
_entity.type
_entity.pdbx_description
1 polymer ?
#
loop_
_entity_poly.entity_id
_entity_poly.type
_entity_poly.pdbx_seq_one_letter_code
_entity_poly.pdbx_strand_id
1 'polypeptide(L)'
;MRGFRVTGLAGLALGWLVISIPAQEFTLALTGDAIITRRLSVYEEPDFLEMIDMIRGADAAFTNLEMLFHNYEPYPAHQSGGTWMRGDPLLAKELVWAGIDMVSRANNHTGDYGVEGLRLTTKYVDDAGLVHAGAGESLAEAREARFLETARGRVALISMASTFPDHSRAGNARGSMKSRPGLSPLRYTTERVATAAQLDRFQVLADEMGLNFNRSDRGARTLSTNFVEGPEVGVVTRPNPEDVAEIAAVVRSASRLADQVIVTIHAHESRGERSVPADFLVEFARAMVDAGATALMSFVV
;
A
#
# COMPACT_ATOMS: atom_id res chain seq x y z
N MET A 1 -4.27 -34.34 -46.55
CA MET A 1 -4.63 -35.59 -45.83
C MET A 1 -4.96 -35.20 -44.40
N ARG A 2 -6.11 -35.45 -43.77
CA ARG A 2 -7.43 -35.97 -44.13
C ARG A 2 -8.39 -35.11 -43.28
N GLY A 3 -9.50 -34.65 -43.84
CA GLY A 3 -10.53 -33.97 -43.05
C GLY A 3 -11.34 -34.94 -42.19
N PHE A 4 -12.18 -34.41 -41.30
CA PHE A 4 -13.51 -34.97 -41.05
C PHE A 4 -14.49 -33.84 -40.71
N ARG A 5 -15.64 -33.89 -41.38
CA ARG A 5 -16.89 -33.17 -41.09
C ARG A 5 -17.91 -34.22 -40.63
N VAL A 6 -19.06 -33.74 -40.13
CA VAL A 6 -20.38 -34.40 -39.86
C VAL A 6 -20.72 -34.33 -38.36
N THR A 7 -21.59 -33.45 -37.86
CA THR A 7 -23.09 -33.32 -37.92
C THR A 7 -23.88 -34.50 -37.33
N GLY A 8 -24.62 -34.28 -36.23
CA GLY A 8 -25.64 -35.22 -35.73
C GLY A 8 -26.12 -34.94 -34.29
N LEU A 9 -27.44 -35.01 -34.08
CA LEU A 9 -28.20 -34.67 -32.87
C LEU A 9 -27.98 -35.59 -31.66
N ALA A 10 -28.25 -35.01 -30.48
CA ALA A 10 -28.82 -35.57 -29.25
C ALA A 10 -28.55 -37.05 -28.89
N GLY A 11 -27.79 -37.25 -27.82
CA GLY A 11 -27.73 -38.51 -27.09
C GLY A 11 -26.82 -38.38 -25.86
N LEU A 12 -27.42 -38.39 -24.67
CA LEU A 12 -26.75 -38.40 -23.37
C LEU A 12 -25.66 -39.47 -23.30
N ALA A 13 -24.41 -39.05 -23.20
CA ALA A 13 -23.32 -39.86 -22.68
C ALA A 13 -22.54 -39.00 -21.69
N LEU A 14 -22.66 -39.34 -20.40
CA LEU A 14 -21.79 -38.84 -19.33
C LEU A 14 -20.36 -39.32 -19.62
N GLY A 15 -19.65 -38.61 -20.48
CA GLY A 15 -18.21 -38.67 -20.61
C GLY A 15 -17.63 -37.46 -19.90
N TRP A 16 -16.83 -37.68 -18.85
CA TRP A 16 -16.00 -36.63 -18.26
C TRP A 16 -14.93 -36.23 -19.29
N LEU A 17 -15.28 -35.32 -20.19
CA LEU A 17 -14.33 -34.65 -21.04
C LEU A 17 -13.62 -33.62 -20.17
N VAL A 18 -12.49 -34.02 -19.57
CA VAL A 18 -11.58 -33.08 -18.92
C VAL A 18 -10.87 -32.32 -20.04
N ILE A 19 -11.47 -31.21 -20.47
CA ILE A 19 -10.78 -30.20 -21.24
C ILE A 19 -9.90 -29.45 -20.25
N SER A 20 -8.60 -29.73 -20.24
CA SER A 20 -7.64 -28.83 -19.60
C SER A 20 -7.56 -27.58 -20.48
N ILE A 21 -8.36 -26.56 -20.13
CA ILE A 21 -8.22 -25.24 -20.71
C ILE A 21 -6.87 -24.72 -20.17
N PRO A 22 -5.90 -24.35 -21.02
CA PRO A 22 -4.68 -23.71 -20.52
C PRO A 22 -5.09 -22.52 -19.66
N ALA A 23 -4.48 -22.37 -18.48
CA ALA A 23 -4.74 -21.24 -17.60
C ALA A 23 -4.64 -19.96 -18.45
N GLN A 24 -5.72 -19.18 -18.49
CA GLN A 24 -5.74 -17.95 -19.26
C GLN A 24 -4.74 -16.99 -18.61
N GLU A 25 -3.79 -16.49 -19.39
CA GLU A 25 -2.79 -15.53 -18.91
C GLU A 25 -3.52 -14.24 -18.49
N PHE A 26 -3.30 -13.81 -17.24
CA PHE A 26 -3.84 -12.58 -16.68
C PHE A 26 -2.73 -11.54 -16.63
N THR A 27 -2.93 -10.38 -17.24
CA THR A 27 -1.92 -9.32 -17.28
C THR A 27 -2.26 -8.17 -16.33
N LEU A 28 -1.27 -7.76 -15.53
CA LEU A 28 -1.37 -6.60 -14.63
C LEU A 28 -0.40 -5.51 -15.09
N ALA A 29 -0.91 -4.29 -15.27
CA ALA A 29 -0.06 -3.11 -15.41
C ALA A 29 0.13 -2.45 -14.03
N LEU A 30 1.36 -2.45 -13.52
CA LEU A 30 1.70 -1.90 -12.20
C LEU A 30 2.59 -0.68 -12.40
N THR A 31 2.11 0.49 -11.97
CA THR A 31 2.84 1.75 -12.09
C THR A 31 3.21 2.32 -10.72
N GLY A 32 4.17 3.24 -10.72
CA GLY A 32 4.69 3.91 -9.53
C GLY A 32 3.77 5.00 -8.97
N ASP A 33 4.39 5.98 -8.32
CA ASP A 33 3.70 7.12 -7.73
C ASP A 33 3.17 8.07 -8.81
N ALA A 34 1.85 8.20 -8.89
CA ALA A 34 1.16 9.13 -9.78
C ALA A 34 1.07 10.53 -9.15
N ILE A 35 2.12 11.32 -9.34
CA ILE A 35 2.15 12.75 -9.02
C ILE A 35 1.75 13.54 -10.29
N ILE A 36 0.46 13.48 -10.63
CA ILE A 36 -0.07 14.13 -11.84
C ILE A 36 -0.57 15.54 -11.54
N THR A 37 0.06 16.54 -12.16
CA THR A 37 -0.30 17.97 -12.00
C THR A 37 -0.85 18.60 -13.27
N ARG A 38 -0.87 17.83 -14.38
CA ARG A 38 -1.31 18.27 -15.71
C ARG A 38 -2.09 17.14 -16.37
N ARG A 39 -2.92 17.50 -17.36
CA ARG A 39 -3.62 16.52 -18.19
C ARG A 39 -2.63 15.68 -18.97
N LEU A 40 -2.90 14.38 -19.07
CA LEU A 40 -2.09 13.40 -19.80
C LEU A 40 -2.56 13.30 -21.26
N SER A 41 -3.86 13.44 -21.48
CA SER A 41 -4.53 13.28 -22.78
C SER A 41 -4.17 14.30 -23.86
N VAL A 42 -3.38 15.32 -23.52
CA VAL A 42 -2.95 16.37 -24.45
C VAL A 42 -1.62 16.07 -25.14
N TYR A 43 -0.93 15.02 -24.69
CA TYR A 43 0.36 14.58 -25.21
C TYR A 43 0.15 13.53 -26.30
N GLU A 44 0.88 13.66 -27.42
CA GLU A 44 0.70 12.87 -28.64
C GLU A 44 2.02 12.20 -29.11
N GLU A 45 3.08 12.32 -28.31
CA GLU A 45 4.38 11.73 -28.58
C GLU A 45 4.25 10.19 -28.73
N PRO A 46 4.76 9.57 -29.82
CA PRO A 46 4.57 8.14 -30.09
C PRO A 46 5.00 7.23 -28.94
N ASP A 47 6.19 7.44 -28.38
CA ASP A 47 6.72 6.63 -27.27
C ASP A 47 5.86 6.75 -26.00
N PHE A 48 5.25 7.91 -25.76
CA PHE A 48 4.33 8.11 -24.63
C PHE A 48 3.02 7.36 -24.86
N LEU A 49 2.44 7.45 -26.06
CA LEU A 49 1.21 6.74 -26.39
C LEU A 49 1.41 5.22 -26.40
N GLU A 50 2.57 4.71 -26.83
CA GLU A 50 2.92 3.29 -26.72
C GLU A 50 2.93 2.82 -25.26
N MET A 51 3.48 3.62 -24.34
CA MET A 51 3.41 3.34 -22.90
C MET A 51 1.97 3.33 -22.38
N ILE A 52 1.14 4.29 -22.78
CA ILE A 52 -0.28 4.34 -22.40
C ILE A 52 -1.03 3.12 -22.95
N ASP A 53 -0.76 2.70 -24.17
CA ASP A 53 -1.40 1.53 -24.77
C ASP A 53 -0.98 0.22 -24.10
N MET A 54 0.26 0.13 -23.57
CA MET A 54 0.66 -0.99 -22.70
C MET A 54 -0.16 -1.06 -21.41
N ILE A 55 -0.48 0.08 -20.80
CA ILE A 55 -1.34 0.14 -19.60
C ILE A 55 -2.77 -0.29 -19.95
N ARG A 56 -3.34 0.30 -21.01
CA ARG A 56 -4.71 0.00 -21.47
C ARG A 56 -4.90 -1.44 -21.96
N GLY A 57 -3.83 -2.08 -22.41
CA GLY A 57 -3.85 -3.46 -22.90
C GLY A 57 -3.85 -4.52 -21.79
N ALA A 58 -3.65 -4.13 -20.53
CA ALA A 58 -3.68 -5.05 -19.39
C ALA A 58 -5.11 -5.45 -19.00
N ASP A 59 -5.28 -6.60 -18.35
CA ASP A 59 -6.58 -7.02 -17.81
C ASP A 59 -7.00 -6.21 -16.59
N ALA A 60 -6.02 -5.65 -15.85
CA ALA A 60 -6.22 -4.62 -14.84
C ALA A 60 -4.96 -3.76 -14.67
N ALA A 61 -5.14 -2.48 -14.39
CA ALA A 61 -4.05 -1.54 -14.16
C ALA A 61 -4.16 -0.80 -12.82
N PHE A 62 -3.01 -0.63 -12.17
CA PHE A 62 -2.87 -0.03 -10.86
C PHE A 62 -1.82 1.09 -10.84
N THR A 63 -2.05 2.10 -9.99
CA THR A 63 -1.05 3.12 -9.64
C THR A 63 -1.14 3.56 -8.17
N ASN A 64 -0.04 4.07 -7.60
CA ASN A 64 -0.11 4.75 -6.30
C ASN A 64 -0.53 6.21 -6.48
N LEU A 65 -1.73 6.56 -6.03
CA LEU A 65 -2.24 7.93 -6.17
C LEU A 65 -1.72 8.81 -5.03
N GLU A 66 -0.57 9.43 -5.28
CA GLU A 66 0.15 10.31 -4.35
C GLU A 66 -0.29 11.78 -4.48
N MET A 67 -1.59 11.99 -4.69
CA MET A 67 -2.20 13.31 -4.86
C MET A 67 -3.55 13.39 -4.14
N LEU A 68 -3.89 14.57 -3.63
CA LEU A 68 -5.25 14.90 -3.19
C LEU A 68 -5.98 15.71 -4.26
N PHE A 69 -7.26 15.44 -4.46
CA PHE A 69 -8.10 16.15 -5.42
C PHE A 69 -9.12 17.03 -4.69
N HIS A 70 -9.01 18.34 -4.88
CA HIS A 70 -9.91 19.35 -4.30
C HIS A 70 -9.64 20.72 -4.93
N ASN A 71 -10.50 21.73 -4.74
CA ASN A 71 -10.35 23.11 -5.20
C ASN A 71 -10.02 24.09 -4.06
N TYR A 72 -9.12 23.69 -3.17
CA TYR A 72 -8.72 24.48 -2.00
C TYR A 72 -9.86 24.83 -1.02
N GLU A 73 -10.94 24.05 -1.02
CA GLU A 73 -11.97 24.09 0.02
C GLU A 73 -11.39 23.77 1.41
N PRO A 74 -10.58 22.71 1.60
CA PRO A 74 -9.97 22.41 2.89
C PRO A 74 -8.72 23.25 3.16
N TYR A 75 -8.47 23.51 4.45
CA TYR A 75 -7.19 24.06 4.89
C TYR A 75 -6.07 23.00 4.86
N PRO A 76 -4.83 23.40 4.52
CA PRO A 76 -3.68 22.52 4.68
C PRO A 76 -3.51 22.13 6.16
N ALA A 77 -3.17 20.88 6.41
CA ALA A 77 -2.80 20.41 7.73
C ALA A 77 -1.48 21.06 8.18
N HIS A 78 -1.28 21.13 9.51
CA HIS A 78 -0.09 21.73 10.11
C HIS A 78 1.23 21.05 9.73
N GLN A 79 1.17 19.80 9.25
CA GLN A 79 2.29 19.01 8.74
C GLN A 79 1.87 18.37 7.41
N SER A 80 2.83 18.09 6.56
CA SER A 80 2.64 17.39 5.28
C SER A 80 3.66 16.28 5.10
N GLY A 81 3.43 15.39 4.13
CA GLY A 81 4.36 14.32 3.76
C GLY A 81 5.68 14.77 3.12
N GLY A 82 5.96 16.08 3.08
CA GLY A 82 7.11 16.71 2.43
C GLY A 82 6.73 18.01 1.72
N THR A 83 5.52 18.04 1.16
CA THR A 83 4.84 19.21 0.59
C THR A 83 3.33 18.97 0.65
N TRP A 84 2.51 20.00 0.40
CA TRP A 84 1.04 19.86 0.34
C TRP A 84 0.58 19.52 -1.06
N MET A 85 0.50 18.22 -1.38
CA MET A 85 0.12 17.75 -2.70
C MET A 85 -1.36 18.00 -2.99
N ARG A 86 -1.62 18.64 -4.13
CA ARG A 86 -2.97 18.94 -4.61
C ARG A 86 -3.00 18.88 -6.13
N GLY A 87 -4.00 18.17 -6.66
CA GLY A 87 -4.34 18.12 -8.08
C GLY A 87 -5.72 18.72 -8.33
N ASP A 88 -5.94 19.20 -9.56
CA ASP A 88 -7.27 19.54 -10.04
C ASP A 88 -8.13 18.25 -10.07
N PRO A 89 -9.37 18.26 -9.54
CA PRO A 89 -10.25 17.09 -9.56
C PRO A 89 -10.47 16.44 -10.92
N LEU A 90 -10.35 17.18 -12.02
CA LEU A 90 -10.45 16.63 -13.37
C LEU A 90 -9.34 15.62 -13.69
N LEU A 91 -8.20 15.68 -13.00
CA LEU A 91 -7.07 14.77 -13.22
C LEU A 91 -7.38 13.33 -12.79
N ALA A 92 -8.38 13.09 -11.94
CA ALA A 92 -8.84 11.73 -11.67
C ALA A 92 -9.31 11.02 -12.96
N LYS A 93 -9.93 11.75 -13.90
CA LYS A 93 -10.35 11.21 -15.19
C LYS A 93 -9.20 10.97 -16.16
N GLU A 94 -8.07 11.66 -15.96
CA GLU A 94 -6.86 11.43 -16.77
C GLU A 94 -6.21 10.08 -16.43
N LEU A 95 -6.34 9.61 -15.18
CA LEU A 95 -5.94 8.25 -14.80
C LEU A 95 -6.80 7.20 -15.51
N VAL A 96 -8.12 7.40 -15.53
CA VAL A 96 -9.04 6.52 -16.26
C VAL A 96 -8.74 6.54 -17.76
N TRP A 97 -8.47 7.72 -18.34
CA TRP A 97 -8.06 7.84 -19.74
C TRP A 97 -6.76 7.06 -20.02
N ALA A 98 -5.80 7.07 -19.10
CA ALA A 98 -4.55 6.32 -19.20
C ALA A 98 -4.75 4.80 -19.08
N GLY A 99 -5.96 4.34 -18.73
CA GLY A 99 -6.29 2.93 -18.54
C GLY A 99 -6.10 2.43 -17.12
N ILE A 100 -5.97 3.30 -16.12
CA ILE A 100 -5.89 2.89 -14.71
C ILE A 100 -7.28 2.52 -14.19
N ASP A 101 -7.38 1.34 -13.57
CA ASP A 101 -8.62 0.84 -12.95
C ASP A 101 -8.62 1.00 -11.43
N MET A 102 -7.45 0.83 -10.80
CA MET A 102 -7.31 0.80 -9.36
C MET A 102 -6.23 1.78 -8.86
N VAL A 103 -6.45 2.41 -7.71
CA VAL A 103 -5.48 3.32 -7.09
C VAL A 103 -5.27 3.05 -5.60
N SER A 104 -4.02 3.06 -5.14
CA SER A 104 -3.75 3.15 -3.70
C SER A 104 -3.82 4.59 -3.21
N ARG A 105 -4.25 4.75 -1.96
CA ARG A 105 -4.47 6.05 -1.33
C ARG A 105 -3.70 6.23 -0.02
N ALA A 106 -3.13 5.16 0.53
CA ALA A 106 -2.27 5.26 1.72
C ALA A 106 -0.85 5.63 1.30
N ASN A 107 -0.44 6.85 1.62
CA ASN A 107 0.90 7.37 1.42
C ASN A 107 1.13 8.57 2.37
N ASN A 108 2.31 9.16 2.29
CA ASN A 108 2.71 10.32 3.06
C ASN A 108 1.80 11.56 2.83
N HIS A 109 1.15 11.66 1.67
CA HIS A 109 0.32 12.80 1.29
C HIS A 109 -1.17 12.66 1.58
N THR A 110 -1.66 11.49 2.01
CA THR A 110 -3.10 11.23 2.25
C THR A 110 -3.76 12.24 3.20
N GLY A 111 -3.01 12.79 4.15
CA GLY A 111 -3.50 13.70 5.17
C GLY A 111 -3.07 15.16 5.01
N ASP A 112 -2.48 15.56 3.87
CA ASP A 112 -1.96 16.93 3.68
C ASP A 112 -3.03 18.01 3.88
N TYR A 113 -4.29 17.74 3.55
CA TYR A 113 -5.43 18.66 3.75
C TYR A 113 -6.45 18.09 4.74
N GLY A 114 -5.97 17.28 5.68
CA GLY A 114 -6.78 16.69 6.74
C GLY A 114 -7.91 15.79 6.23
N VAL A 115 -8.91 15.58 7.09
CA VAL A 115 -10.05 14.68 6.81
C VAL A 115 -10.91 15.19 5.67
N GLU A 116 -11.05 16.51 5.51
CA GLU A 116 -11.85 17.09 4.44
C GLU A 116 -11.20 16.87 3.06
N GLY A 117 -9.89 17.10 2.92
CA GLY A 117 -9.16 16.79 1.69
C GLY A 117 -9.19 15.30 1.34
N LEU A 118 -9.07 14.42 2.35
CA LEU A 118 -9.22 12.97 2.17
C LEU A 118 -10.59 12.64 1.58
N ARG A 119 -11.68 13.14 2.19
CA ARG A 119 -13.06 12.89 1.74
C ARG A 119 -13.37 13.44 0.36
N LEU A 120 -12.91 14.66 0.07
CA LEU A 120 -13.07 15.25 -1.26
C LEU A 120 -12.35 14.40 -2.30
N THR A 121 -11.16 13.90 -1.98
CA THR A 121 -10.45 13.03 -2.91
C THR A 121 -11.15 11.69 -3.10
N THR A 122 -11.64 11.07 -2.03
CA THR A 122 -12.49 9.86 -2.12
C THR A 122 -13.66 10.12 -3.07
N LYS A 123 -14.38 11.23 -2.88
CA LYS A 123 -15.48 11.63 -3.76
C LYS A 123 -15.06 11.71 -5.24
N TYR A 124 -13.95 12.38 -5.56
CA TYR A 124 -13.54 12.55 -6.96
C TYR A 124 -13.00 11.28 -7.60
N VAL A 125 -12.36 10.41 -6.81
CA VAL A 125 -11.90 9.09 -7.27
C VAL A 125 -13.11 8.17 -7.52
N ASP A 126 -14.10 8.17 -6.62
CA ASP A 126 -15.37 7.46 -6.80
C ASP A 126 -16.14 7.97 -8.03
N ASP A 127 -16.29 9.30 -8.17
CA ASP A 127 -16.99 9.94 -9.30
C ASP A 127 -16.29 9.66 -10.64
N ALA A 128 -14.99 9.35 -10.63
CA ALA A 128 -14.23 8.94 -11.82
C ALA A 128 -14.40 7.44 -12.15
N GLY A 129 -14.91 6.62 -11.21
CA GLY A 129 -15.07 5.18 -11.39
C GLY A 129 -13.82 4.36 -11.08
N LEU A 130 -12.85 4.92 -10.36
CA LEU A 130 -11.62 4.22 -9.95
C LEU A 130 -11.87 3.41 -8.68
N VAL A 131 -11.46 2.15 -8.66
CA VAL A 131 -11.43 1.36 -7.42
C VAL A 131 -10.27 1.85 -6.56
N HIS A 132 -10.49 2.16 -5.28
CA HIS A 132 -9.43 2.68 -4.42
C HIS A 132 -9.40 2.05 -3.05
N ALA A 133 -8.20 1.91 -2.48
CA ALA A 133 -7.96 1.33 -1.16
C ALA A 133 -6.93 2.12 -0.35
N GLY A 134 -6.91 1.91 0.97
CA GLY A 134 -5.89 2.44 1.87
C GLY A 134 -6.29 3.72 2.62
N ALA A 135 -7.49 4.25 2.40
CA ALA A 135 -8.06 5.36 3.16
C ALA A 135 -9.56 5.13 3.40
N GLY A 136 -10.09 5.60 4.53
CA GLY A 136 -11.50 5.45 4.88
C GLY A 136 -11.93 6.26 6.08
N GLU A 137 -13.21 6.17 6.48
CA GLU A 137 -13.80 6.85 7.64
C GLU A 137 -13.44 6.19 9.00
N SER A 138 -12.77 5.04 8.95
CA SER A 138 -12.27 4.29 10.09
C SER A 138 -11.02 3.48 9.74
N LEU A 139 -10.31 2.98 10.76
CA LEU A 139 -9.17 2.08 10.52
C LEU A 139 -9.59 0.77 9.83
N ALA A 140 -10.77 0.23 10.17
CA ALA A 140 -11.31 -0.97 9.53
C ALA A 140 -11.57 -0.74 8.03
N GLU A 141 -12.21 0.38 7.69
CA GLU A 141 -12.47 0.75 6.29
C GLU A 141 -11.18 1.05 5.53
N ALA A 142 -10.24 1.78 6.14
CA ALA A 142 -8.96 2.08 5.51
C ALA A 142 -8.15 0.81 5.19
N ARG A 143 -8.25 -0.23 6.02
CA ARG A 143 -7.62 -1.54 5.84
C ARG A 143 -8.35 -2.46 4.87
N GLU A 144 -9.59 -2.16 4.51
CA GLU A 144 -10.45 -3.07 3.78
C GLU A 144 -9.93 -3.33 2.35
N ALA A 145 -10.06 -4.57 1.90
CA ALA A 145 -9.79 -4.93 0.52
C ALA A 145 -10.85 -4.33 -0.41
N ARG A 146 -10.42 -3.83 -1.56
CA ARG A 146 -11.29 -3.28 -2.59
C ARG A 146 -11.15 -4.09 -3.86
N PHE A 147 -12.25 -4.33 -4.55
CA PHE A 147 -12.32 -5.33 -5.60
C PHE A 147 -12.64 -4.71 -6.95
N LEU A 148 -11.90 -5.12 -7.96
CA LEU A 148 -12.18 -4.86 -9.37
C LEU A 148 -12.67 -6.16 -10.01
N GLU A 149 -13.81 -6.10 -10.69
CA GLU A 149 -14.32 -7.19 -11.52
C GLU A 149 -13.83 -7.00 -12.95
N THR A 150 -13.23 -8.03 -13.55
CA THR A 150 -12.84 -8.03 -14.96
C THR A 150 -13.45 -9.24 -15.67
N ALA A 151 -13.42 -9.25 -17.00
CA ALA A 151 -13.88 -10.40 -17.77
C ALA A 151 -13.03 -11.67 -17.55
N ARG A 152 -11.81 -11.53 -17.01
CA ARG A 152 -10.84 -12.61 -16.81
C ARG A 152 -10.60 -12.98 -15.35
N GLY A 153 -11.23 -12.28 -14.41
CA GLY A 153 -11.12 -12.57 -13.00
C GLY A 153 -11.33 -11.35 -12.14
N ARG A 154 -11.13 -11.53 -10.84
CA ARG A 154 -11.31 -10.49 -9.84
C ARG A 154 -9.98 -10.12 -9.19
N VAL A 155 -9.72 -8.83 -9.08
CA VAL A 155 -8.51 -8.29 -8.45
C VAL A 155 -8.87 -7.61 -7.14
N ALA A 156 -8.23 -8.00 -6.05
CA ALA A 156 -8.31 -7.33 -4.76
C ALA A 156 -7.11 -6.40 -4.56
N LEU A 157 -7.36 -5.21 -4.03
CA LEU A 157 -6.34 -4.24 -3.63
C LEU A 157 -6.42 -3.96 -2.13
N ILE A 158 -5.29 -4.08 -1.44
CA ILE A 158 -5.10 -3.64 -0.06
C ILE A 158 -3.92 -2.66 -0.02
N SER A 159 -4.13 -1.47 0.53
CA SER A 159 -3.13 -0.40 0.54
C SER A 159 -2.83 0.10 1.96
N MET A 160 -1.56 0.39 2.23
CA MET A 160 -1.07 0.91 3.51
C MET A 160 0.15 1.81 3.28
N ALA A 161 0.56 2.53 4.33
CA ALA A 161 1.82 3.27 4.35
C ALA A 161 2.55 3.04 5.68
N SER A 162 3.87 3.22 5.69
CA SER A 162 4.70 3.30 6.92
C SER A 162 5.26 4.70 7.13
N THR A 163 5.43 5.48 6.05
CA THR A 163 5.88 6.87 6.12
C THR A 163 4.73 7.83 5.88
N PHE A 164 4.36 8.59 6.91
CA PHE A 164 3.32 9.61 6.85
C PHE A 164 3.35 10.51 8.09
N PRO A 165 2.79 11.73 8.03
CA PRO A 165 2.53 12.54 9.21
C PRO A 165 1.53 11.85 10.15
N ASP A 166 1.77 11.90 11.46
CA ASP A 166 0.98 11.15 12.45
C ASP A 166 -0.52 11.48 12.41
N HIS A 167 -0.89 12.70 12.03
CA HIS A 167 -2.29 13.10 11.89
C HIS A 167 -3.01 12.40 10.74
N SER A 168 -2.32 11.80 9.77
CA SER A 168 -2.93 11.14 8.61
C SER A 168 -3.57 9.78 8.96
N ARG A 169 -3.23 9.20 10.12
CA ARG A 169 -3.62 7.84 10.51
C ARG A 169 -5.11 7.70 10.77
N ALA A 170 -5.71 6.64 10.22
CA ALA A 170 -7.05 6.20 10.62
C ALA A 170 -7.03 5.63 12.04
N GLY A 171 -8.17 5.70 12.72
CA GLY A 171 -8.33 5.23 14.09
C GLY A 171 -9.64 4.46 14.31
N ASN A 172 -9.59 3.47 15.19
CA ASN A 172 -10.76 2.73 15.63
C ASN A 172 -11.67 3.59 16.50
N ALA A 173 -12.98 3.31 16.45
CA ALA A 173 -13.91 3.79 17.46
C ALA A 173 -13.64 3.10 18.81
N ARG A 174 -13.94 3.78 19.93
CA ARG A 174 -13.79 3.19 21.27
C ARG A 174 -14.84 3.73 22.23
N GLY A 175 -15.76 2.87 22.66
CA GLY A 175 -16.85 3.26 23.55
C GLY A 175 -17.72 4.36 22.90
N SER A 176 -17.77 5.53 23.51
CA SER A 176 -18.46 6.71 22.97
C SER A 176 -17.65 7.51 21.94
N MET A 177 -16.36 7.20 21.74
CA MET A 177 -15.51 7.89 20.75
C MET A 177 -15.76 7.32 19.35
N LYS A 178 -16.07 8.22 18.40
CA LYS A 178 -16.18 7.89 16.97
C LYS A 178 -14.85 7.41 16.41
N SER A 179 -14.90 6.66 15.31
CA SER A 179 -13.71 6.37 14.52
C SER A 179 -13.10 7.66 13.96
N ARG A 180 -11.82 7.58 13.62
CA ARG A 180 -11.10 8.67 12.97
C ARG A 180 -10.86 8.30 11.50
N PRO A 181 -11.32 9.11 10.53
CA PRO A 181 -10.96 8.93 9.13
C PRO A 181 -9.46 9.09 8.89
N GLY A 182 -8.89 8.37 7.93
CA GLY A 182 -7.46 8.46 7.63
C GLY A 182 -6.97 7.33 6.75
N LEU A 183 -5.64 7.23 6.63
CA LEU A 183 -4.97 6.15 5.92
C LEU A 183 -4.83 4.89 6.77
N SER A 184 -4.63 3.74 6.11
CA SER A 184 -4.25 2.46 6.71
C SER A 184 -2.74 2.45 7.06
N PRO A 185 -2.36 2.46 8.35
CA PRO A 185 -0.96 2.48 8.72
C PRO A 185 -0.40 1.05 8.90
N LEU A 186 0.85 0.86 8.48
CA LEU A 186 1.76 -0.15 8.99
C LEU A 186 2.78 0.52 9.90
N ARG A 187 2.55 0.49 11.20
CA ARG A 187 3.50 1.01 12.18
C ARG A 187 4.70 0.08 12.27
N TYR A 188 5.85 0.63 12.63
CA TYR A 188 7.06 -0.12 12.90
C TYR A 188 7.85 0.55 14.05
N THR A 189 8.83 -0.18 14.58
CA THR A 189 9.77 0.35 15.57
C THR A 189 11.18 0.27 15.03
N THR A 190 11.98 1.31 15.30
CA THR A 190 13.41 1.33 15.01
C THR A 190 14.20 1.06 16.28
N GLU A 191 15.08 0.06 16.23
CA GLU A 191 15.96 -0.36 17.31
C GLU A 191 17.42 -0.16 16.86
N ARG A 192 18.23 0.50 17.69
CA ARG A 192 19.67 0.62 17.46
C ARG A 192 20.38 -0.55 18.12
N VAL A 193 21.10 -1.33 17.33
CA VAL A 193 21.93 -2.40 17.85
C VAL A 193 23.23 -1.80 18.38
N ALA A 194 23.57 -2.09 19.63
CA ALA A 194 24.82 -1.69 20.27
C ALA A 194 25.42 -2.88 21.03
N THR A 195 26.74 -2.93 21.15
CA THR A 195 27.39 -3.99 21.92
C THR A 195 27.19 -3.79 23.41
N ALA A 196 27.27 -4.86 24.20
CA ALA A 196 27.21 -4.80 25.67
C ALA A 196 28.13 -3.70 26.22
N ALA A 197 29.39 -3.70 25.78
CA ALA A 197 30.40 -2.73 26.19
C ALA A 197 30.06 -1.28 25.81
N GLN A 198 29.35 -1.04 24.70
CA GLN A 198 28.87 0.30 24.34
C GLN A 198 27.74 0.75 25.26
N LEU A 199 26.79 -0.14 25.56
CA LEU A 199 25.68 0.15 26.47
C LEU A 199 26.18 0.37 27.91
N ASP A 200 27.15 -0.40 28.38
CA ASP A 200 27.84 -0.21 29.66
C ASP A 200 28.44 1.20 29.76
N ARG A 201 29.23 1.60 28.76
CA ARG A 201 29.85 2.93 28.74
C ARG A 201 28.82 4.05 28.67
N PHE A 202 27.75 3.86 27.90
CA PHE A 202 26.69 4.85 27.80
C PHE A 202 25.90 5.00 29.11
N GLN A 203 25.72 3.92 29.87
CA GLN A 203 25.12 4.00 31.21
C GLN A 203 25.97 4.87 32.14
N VAL A 204 27.28 4.64 32.18
CA VAL A 204 28.19 5.46 33.01
C VAL A 204 28.11 6.93 32.62
N LEU A 205 28.18 7.24 31.32
CA LEU A 205 28.06 8.63 30.84
C LEU A 205 26.69 9.24 31.15
N ALA A 206 25.61 8.46 31.02
CA ALA A 206 24.27 8.93 31.34
C ALA A 206 24.15 9.27 32.83
N ASP A 207 24.69 8.43 33.71
CA ASP A 207 24.68 8.65 35.16
C ASP A 207 25.51 9.90 35.52
N GLU A 208 26.70 10.08 34.93
CA GLU A 208 27.55 11.27 35.11
C GLU A 208 26.86 12.56 34.65
N MET A 209 26.09 12.49 33.57
CA MET A 209 25.36 13.62 33.01
C MET A 209 23.97 13.83 33.63
N GLY A 210 23.53 12.95 34.54
CA GLY A 210 22.17 12.99 35.10
C GLY A 210 21.06 12.72 34.07
N LEU A 211 21.36 11.98 33.01
CA LEU A 211 20.41 11.58 31.97
C LEU A 211 19.67 10.30 32.38
N ASN A 212 18.36 10.29 32.13
CA ASN A 212 17.55 9.09 32.32
C ASN A 212 17.83 8.07 31.22
N PHE A 213 18.74 7.13 31.50
CA PHE A 213 19.00 5.95 30.68
C PHE A 213 18.73 4.70 31.50
N ASN A 214 17.78 3.89 31.04
CA ASN A 214 17.38 2.67 31.75
C ASN A 214 17.80 1.45 30.93
N ARG A 215 18.83 0.76 31.41
CA ARG A 215 19.29 -0.52 30.85
C ARG A 215 18.64 -1.69 31.59
N SER A 216 18.24 -2.70 30.83
CA SER A 216 17.67 -3.95 31.30
C SER A 216 18.19 -5.12 30.46
N ASP A 217 17.83 -6.34 30.85
CA ASP A 217 18.14 -7.56 30.08
C ASP A 217 17.53 -7.55 28.66
N ARG A 218 16.52 -6.69 28.43
CA ARG A 218 15.85 -6.51 27.13
C ARG A 218 16.46 -5.38 26.28
N GLY A 219 17.61 -4.85 26.69
CA GLY A 219 18.26 -3.70 26.06
C GLY A 219 18.08 -2.42 26.87
N ALA A 220 18.23 -1.27 26.21
CA ALA A 220 18.20 0.02 26.88
C ALA A 220 17.35 1.04 26.13
N ARG A 221 16.87 2.08 26.82
CA ARG A 221 15.97 3.08 26.21
C ARG A 221 16.30 4.48 26.68
N THR A 222 16.22 5.42 25.74
CA THR A 222 16.15 6.87 25.97
C THR A 222 14.75 7.38 25.59
N LEU A 223 14.51 8.69 25.75
CA LEU A 223 13.24 9.31 25.35
C LEU A 223 12.87 9.06 23.87
N SER A 224 13.86 9.00 22.97
CA SER A 224 13.65 8.93 21.53
C SER A 224 14.27 7.72 20.84
N THR A 225 14.96 6.83 21.56
CA THR A 225 15.72 5.73 20.95
C THR A 225 15.64 4.46 21.80
N ASN A 226 15.32 3.35 21.14
CA ASN A 226 15.42 2.02 21.71
C ASN A 226 16.74 1.39 21.27
N PHE A 227 17.46 0.79 22.21
CA PHE A 227 18.68 0.04 21.97
C PHE A 227 18.46 -1.43 22.27
N VAL A 228 18.99 -2.28 21.41
CA VAL A 228 19.06 -3.72 21.62
C VAL A 228 20.53 -4.14 21.68
N GLU A 229 20.84 -5.08 22.56
CA GLU A 229 22.20 -5.61 22.66
C GLU A 229 22.47 -6.59 21.51
N GLY A 230 23.60 -6.43 20.81
CA GLY A 230 23.98 -7.32 19.72
C GLY A 230 25.48 -7.30 19.43
N PRO A 231 25.98 -8.28 18.65
CA PRO A 231 27.41 -8.44 18.39
C PRO A 231 27.98 -7.33 17.48
N GLU A 232 27.14 -6.71 16.66
CA GLU A 232 27.53 -5.67 15.71
C GLU A 232 26.60 -4.47 15.79
N VAL A 233 27.17 -3.27 15.63
CA VAL A 233 26.41 -2.02 15.63
C VAL A 233 25.55 -1.93 14.39
N GLY A 234 24.30 -1.52 14.54
CA GLY A 234 23.39 -1.43 13.41
C GLY A 234 22.05 -0.78 13.75
N VAL A 235 21.16 -0.81 12.78
CA VAL A 235 19.77 -0.40 12.92
C VAL A 235 18.91 -1.56 12.44
N VAL A 236 17.97 -1.97 13.28
CA VAL A 236 16.99 -2.99 12.95
C VAL A 236 15.61 -2.36 13.05
N THR A 237 14.72 -2.75 12.16
CA THR A 237 13.32 -2.32 12.19
C THR A 237 12.41 -3.53 12.36
N ARG A 238 11.30 -3.35 13.08
CA ARG A 238 10.32 -4.42 13.32
C ARG A 238 8.91 -3.91 13.07
N PRO A 239 8.05 -4.65 12.35
CA PRO A 239 6.70 -4.20 12.10
C PRO A 239 5.89 -4.32 13.40
N ASN A 240 4.86 -3.49 13.54
CA ASN A 240 3.93 -3.65 14.64
C ASN A 240 3.13 -4.95 14.46
N PRO A 241 3.20 -5.90 15.41
CA PRO A 241 2.61 -7.22 15.22
C PRO A 241 1.07 -7.22 15.12
N GLU A 242 0.41 -6.25 15.77
CA GLU A 242 -1.05 -6.08 15.67
C GLU A 242 -1.45 -5.61 14.26
N ASP A 243 -0.71 -4.65 13.70
CA ASP A 243 -0.94 -4.19 12.32
C ASP A 243 -0.74 -5.31 11.31
N VAL A 244 0.34 -6.09 11.44
CA VAL A 244 0.62 -7.26 10.58
C VAL A 244 -0.52 -8.27 10.69
N ALA A 245 -0.97 -8.61 11.89
CA ALA A 245 -2.00 -9.61 12.11
C ALA A 245 -3.35 -9.19 11.51
N GLU A 246 -3.75 -7.94 11.71
CA GLU A 246 -5.00 -7.39 11.16
C GLU A 246 -4.97 -7.30 9.64
N ILE A 247 -3.89 -6.77 9.05
CA ILE A 247 -3.76 -6.67 7.59
C ILE A 247 -3.70 -8.07 6.97
N ALA A 248 -2.95 -9.00 7.55
CA ALA A 248 -2.90 -10.39 7.09
C ALA A 248 -4.28 -11.07 7.15
N ALA A 249 -5.14 -10.71 8.10
CA ALA A 249 -6.51 -11.23 8.17
C ALA A 249 -7.38 -10.72 7.01
N VAL A 250 -7.20 -9.45 6.61
CA VAL A 250 -7.85 -8.90 5.42
C VAL A 250 -7.34 -9.61 4.17
N VAL A 251 -6.02 -9.78 4.01
CA VAL A 251 -5.42 -10.47 2.86
C VAL A 251 -5.94 -11.92 2.74
N ARG A 252 -5.99 -12.68 3.85
CA ARG A 252 -6.57 -14.03 3.88
C ARG A 252 -8.04 -14.09 3.51
N SER A 253 -8.79 -13.02 3.77
CA SER A 253 -10.21 -12.94 3.42
C SER A 253 -10.36 -12.60 1.94
N ALA A 254 -9.55 -11.67 1.43
CA ALA A 254 -9.52 -11.29 0.03
C ALA A 254 -9.07 -12.44 -0.89
N SER A 255 -8.09 -13.24 -0.48
CA SER A 255 -7.57 -14.39 -1.26
C SER A 255 -8.58 -15.52 -1.46
N ARG A 256 -9.70 -15.51 -0.72
CA ARG A 256 -10.82 -16.44 -0.94
C ARG A 256 -11.87 -15.89 -1.91
N LEU A 257 -11.78 -14.61 -2.23
CA LEU A 257 -12.81 -13.86 -2.96
C LEU A 257 -12.31 -13.31 -4.30
N ALA A 258 -11.00 -13.24 -4.50
CA ALA A 258 -10.34 -12.71 -5.69
C ALA A 258 -9.31 -13.70 -6.26
N ASP A 259 -9.11 -13.66 -7.57
CA ASP A 259 -8.10 -14.46 -8.27
C ASP A 259 -6.70 -13.86 -8.11
N GLN A 260 -6.63 -12.53 -8.01
CA GLN A 260 -5.39 -11.78 -7.79
C GLN A 260 -5.52 -10.90 -6.54
N VAL A 261 -4.56 -10.98 -5.61
CA VAL A 261 -4.52 -10.13 -4.42
C VAL A 261 -3.26 -9.27 -4.46
N ILE A 262 -3.45 -7.97 -4.66
CA ILE A 262 -2.41 -6.96 -4.67
C ILE A 262 -2.35 -6.31 -3.30
N VAL A 263 -1.18 -6.39 -2.66
CA VAL A 263 -0.87 -5.66 -1.43
C VAL A 263 0.14 -4.58 -1.77
N THR A 264 -0.10 -3.34 -1.34
CA THR A 264 0.81 -2.23 -1.63
C THR A 264 1.13 -1.39 -0.41
N ILE A 265 2.41 -1.06 -0.26
CA ILE A 265 2.89 -0.19 0.80
C ILE A 265 3.68 0.99 0.23
N HIS A 266 3.37 2.19 0.71
CA HIS A 266 4.21 3.37 0.51
C HIS A 266 5.13 3.56 1.74
N ALA A 267 6.45 3.54 1.51
CA ALA A 267 7.46 3.46 2.55
C ALA A 267 8.76 4.15 2.13
N HIS A 268 9.34 5.02 2.96
CA HIS A 268 10.64 5.66 2.70
C HIS A 268 11.78 4.99 3.46
N GLU A 269 11.48 3.93 4.21
CA GLU A 269 12.46 3.25 5.05
C GLU A 269 13.32 2.25 4.27
N SER A 270 14.64 2.36 4.42
CA SER A 270 15.60 1.48 3.77
C SER A 270 16.75 1.07 4.70
N ARG A 271 17.47 0.00 4.36
CA ARG A 271 18.65 -0.46 5.09
C ARG A 271 19.91 0.19 4.54
N GLY A 272 20.16 1.43 4.94
CA GLY A 272 21.35 2.20 4.56
C GLY A 272 21.28 2.74 3.13
N GLU A 273 21.16 1.87 2.13
CA GLU A 273 20.95 2.21 0.72
C GLU A 273 19.46 2.19 0.38
N ARG A 274 18.99 3.08 -0.52
CA ARG A 274 17.56 3.17 -0.89
C ARG A 274 17.04 1.91 -1.59
N SER A 275 17.89 1.19 -2.30
CA SER A 275 17.55 -0.05 -3.02
C SER A 275 17.35 -1.27 -2.10
N VAL A 276 17.73 -1.17 -0.83
CA VAL A 276 17.64 -2.27 0.12
C VAL A 276 16.50 -1.99 1.09
N PRO A 277 15.44 -2.81 1.11
CA PRO A 277 14.29 -2.58 1.99
C PRO A 277 14.66 -2.68 3.46
N ALA A 278 13.97 -1.90 4.31
CA ALA A 278 14.06 -2.04 5.75
C ALA A 278 13.58 -3.43 6.22
N ASP A 279 14.13 -3.94 7.33
CA ASP A 279 13.83 -5.29 7.82
C ASP A 279 12.34 -5.53 8.06
N PHE A 280 11.61 -4.53 8.56
CA PHE A 280 10.17 -4.67 8.79
C PHE A 280 9.37 -4.86 7.50
N LEU A 281 9.81 -4.28 6.38
CA LEU A 281 9.17 -4.46 5.08
C LEU A 281 9.35 -5.90 4.59
N VAL A 282 10.53 -6.49 4.83
CA VAL A 282 10.80 -7.89 4.48
C VAL A 282 9.95 -8.84 5.32
N GLU A 283 9.87 -8.60 6.63
CA GLU A 283 9.02 -9.39 7.54
C GLU A 283 7.54 -9.26 7.17
N PHE A 284 7.07 -8.04 6.96
CA PHE A 284 5.70 -7.75 6.51
C PHE A 284 5.39 -8.45 5.18
N ALA A 285 6.29 -8.34 4.20
CA ALA A 285 6.05 -8.91 2.87
C ALA A 285 5.87 -10.43 2.90
N ARG A 286 6.70 -11.12 3.69
CA ARG A 286 6.56 -12.57 3.90
C ARG A 286 5.21 -12.90 4.54
N ALA A 287 4.80 -12.17 5.57
CA ALA A 287 3.51 -12.39 6.21
C ALA A 287 2.32 -12.18 5.27
N MET A 288 2.42 -11.24 4.31
CA MET A 288 1.37 -11.02 3.30
C MET A 288 1.32 -12.14 2.26
N VAL A 289 2.48 -12.62 1.80
CA VAL A 289 2.56 -13.80 0.90
C VAL A 289 1.97 -15.02 1.59
N ASP A 290 2.33 -15.28 2.85
CA ASP A 290 1.78 -16.38 3.65
C ASP A 290 0.25 -16.24 3.87
N ALA A 291 -0.26 -15.01 3.86
CA ALA A 291 -1.70 -14.72 3.95
C ALA A 291 -2.45 -14.91 2.61
N GLY A 292 -1.75 -15.10 1.50
CA GLY A 292 -2.32 -15.31 0.16
C GLY A 292 -2.30 -14.08 -0.75
N ALA A 293 -1.39 -13.13 -0.53
CA ALA A 293 -1.12 -12.09 -1.51
C ALA A 293 -0.49 -12.70 -2.78
N THR A 294 -0.98 -12.33 -3.95
CA THR A 294 -0.37 -12.72 -5.24
C THR A 294 0.82 -11.83 -5.58
N ALA A 295 0.72 -10.54 -5.27
CA ALA A 295 1.77 -9.56 -5.49
C ALA A 295 1.87 -8.61 -4.29
N LEU A 296 3.09 -8.21 -3.96
CA LEU A 296 3.36 -7.13 -3.02
C LEU A 296 4.24 -6.08 -3.67
N MET A 297 3.81 -4.83 -3.61
CA MET A 297 4.53 -3.69 -4.16
C MET A 297 4.90 -2.73 -3.05
N SER A 298 6.15 -2.28 -3.05
CA SER A 298 6.63 -1.21 -2.18
C SER A 298 7.02 -0.03 -3.05
N PHE A 299 6.46 1.14 -2.78
CA PHE A 299 6.88 2.39 -3.38
C PHE A 299 7.83 3.07 -2.41
N VAL A 300 9.10 3.14 -2.82
CA VAL A 300 10.20 3.74 -2.05
C VAL A 300 10.68 4.97 -2.81
N VAL A 301 10.60 6.13 -2.15
CA VAL A 301 11.06 7.43 -2.68
C VAL A 301 12.41 7.78 -2.10
#